data_AF-A0AAU4KY46-F1
#
_entry.id   AF-A0AAU4KY46-F1
#
_cell.length_a   1.000
_cell.length_b   1.000
_cell.length_c   1.000
_cell.angle_alpha   90.00
_cell.angle_beta   90.00
_cell.angle_gamma   90.00
#
_symmetry.space_group_name_H-M   'P 1'
#
loop_
_entity.id
_entity.type
_entity.pdbx_description
1 polymer ?
#
loop_
_entity_poly.entity_id
_entity_poly.type
_entity_poly.pdbx_seq_one_letter_code
_entity_poly.pdbx_strand_id
1 'polypeptide(L)'
;MALDKRRVQTAVIGDSESESPVVLPLEAIELDDFRHLHAGDTYWCGVWLGGCGQQLTTKLYTDRACHFAHHPHANTVSACRRKASGVTSADHLYIKQDMLSWLAEHDIHATADIQRDADGTVGGSVLFTSEDGTGLRVLLSDDQLTAHTAQNTSHVLVAEDLAEGLDKAVARNGYINTIRCVPDGTRRRVQIGTKTYEDVTWYDPSECELTPEGLSTPAVEEIRRLRATRRPLGVRTPKAPAQPAARPVVEHEATDPRSQYDRTRVMAELQQAVSDGRSLTKLRLCLERAEAATHSGATAEENELMRSAGDALLRLERGVGVQPSPVTKRSAAKPRTRLRTGPGTPGPKIVVPKLRIGPVGDTVPAPRQDRPDAAELKAKVAAATAARLEAAAEQDRARAADLKAAAAAVRGALKKTAREQATSSWAKLRSQLGSALPRLQPGEQAELLYQVDRDTPRDEPLLSTVLAVSDPGILPAFRQAATRLGLDLPDDPDDLRDVLEADTETLHDLWRHR
;
A
#
# COMPACT_ATOMS: atom_id res chain seq x y z
N MET A 1 14.18 21.70 3.14
CA MET A 1 15.60 21.79 2.68
C MET A 1 15.81 20.75 1.60
N ALA A 2 16.24 21.14 0.40
CA ALA A 2 16.56 20.18 -0.65
C ALA A 2 17.83 19.41 -0.27
N LEU A 3 17.73 18.10 -0.10
CA LEU A 3 18.86 17.22 0.21
C LEU A 3 19.87 17.24 -0.94
N ASP A 4 21.14 17.50 -0.62
CA ASP A 4 22.25 17.41 -1.56
C ASP A 4 22.44 15.94 -1.98
N LYS A 5 21.87 15.57 -3.15
CA LYS A 5 21.89 14.22 -3.74
C LYS A 5 23.29 13.72 -4.13
N ARG A 6 24.36 14.47 -3.82
CA ARG A 6 25.75 14.07 -4.07
C ARG A 6 26.40 13.37 -2.88
N ARG A 7 25.74 13.32 -1.73
CA ARG A 7 26.28 12.76 -0.48
C ARG A 7 25.82 11.32 -0.30
N VAL A 8 26.76 10.44 0.05
CA VAL A 8 26.50 9.02 0.29
C VAL A 8 25.76 8.85 1.62
N GLN A 9 24.50 8.44 1.56
CA GLN A 9 23.64 8.25 2.74
C GLN A 9 23.48 6.79 3.16
N THR A 10 23.91 5.84 2.32
CA THR A 10 23.79 4.41 2.64
C THR A 10 25.11 3.68 2.45
N ALA A 11 25.32 2.67 3.30
CA ALA A 11 26.47 1.78 3.29
C ALA A 11 26.01 0.35 3.57
N VAL A 12 26.94 -0.60 3.50
CA VAL A 12 26.75 -1.96 4.02
C VAL A 12 27.68 -2.21 5.21
N ILE A 13 27.22 -3.00 6.18
CA ILE A 13 27.96 -3.35 7.40
C ILE A 13 28.80 -4.61 7.17
N GLY A 14 30.04 -4.62 7.67
CA GLY A 14 30.91 -5.80 7.68
C GLY A 14 32.00 -5.73 6.61
N ASP A 15 31.64 -5.92 5.34
CA ASP A 15 32.56 -5.93 4.20
C ASP A 15 31.89 -5.38 2.91
N SER A 16 32.64 -5.33 1.81
CA SER A 16 32.16 -4.78 0.53
C SER A 16 31.10 -5.62 -0.19
N GLU A 17 31.03 -6.91 0.09
CA GLU A 17 30.10 -7.88 -0.52
C GLU A 17 28.86 -8.12 0.35
N SER A 18 28.87 -7.61 1.58
CA SER A 18 27.74 -7.67 2.51
C SER A 18 26.46 -7.11 1.89
N GLU A 19 25.36 -7.78 2.22
CA GLU A 19 24.00 -7.37 1.87
C GLU A 19 23.25 -6.79 3.08
N SER A 20 23.97 -6.35 4.12
CA SER A 20 23.39 -5.72 5.31
C SER A 20 23.42 -4.20 5.19
N PRO A 21 22.36 -3.57 4.65
CA PRO A 21 22.34 -2.13 4.43
C PRO A 21 22.19 -1.36 5.76
N VAL A 22 22.68 -0.13 5.75
CA VAL A 22 22.47 0.84 6.83
C VAL A 22 22.30 2.24 6.25
N VAL A 23 21.40 3.03 6.83
CA VAL A 23 21.21 4.44 6.51
C VAL A 23 21.89 5.30 7.57
N LEU A 24 22.69 6.28 7.15
CA LEU A 24 23.21 7.27 8.08
C LEU A 24 22.16 8.33 8.40
N PRO A 25 21.89 8.62 9.68
CA PRO A 25 21.05 9.76 10.05
C PRO A 25 21.61 11.07 9.53
N LEU A 26 20.72 11.99 9.17
CA LEU A 26 21.08 13.27 8.59
C LEU A 26 21.49 14.28 9.68
N GLU A 27 20.88 14.18 10.86
CA GLU A 27 21.08 15.09 11.98
C GLU A 27 22.27 14.66 12.86
N ALA A 28 23.02 15.64 13.35
CA ALA A 28 24.22 15.39 14.16
C ALA A 28 23.91 14.65 15.47
N ILE A 29 22.75 14.93 16.08
CA ILE A 29 22.34 14.30 17.35
C ILE A 29 22.05 12.81 17.15
N GLU A 30 21.33 12.47 16.08
CA GLU A 30 21.01 11.10 15.71
C GLU A 30 22.25 10.32 15.25
N LEU A 31 23.25 11.01 14.69
CA LEU A 31 24.52 10.37 14.29
C LEU A 31 25.33 9.87 15.49
N ASP A 32 25.31 10.58 16.62
CA ASP A 32 26.03 10.12 17.81
C ASP A 32 25.38 8.86 18.40
N ASP A 33 24.04 8.82 18.48
CA ASP A 33 23.30 7.61 18.86
C ASP A 33 23.56 6.45 17.88
N PHE A 34 23.58 6.74 16.57
CA PHE A 34 23.94 5.78 15.53
C PHE A 34 25.33 5.16 15.76
N ARG A 35 26.34 5.99 16.07
CA ARG A 35 27.71 5.52 16.33
C ARG A 35 27.80 4.66 17.59
N HIS A 36 26.98 4.95 18.60
CA HIS A 36 26.90 4.13 19.79
C HIS A 36 26.22 2.78 19.51
N LEU A 37 25.14 2.77 18.75
CA LEU A 37 24.43 1.55 18.37
C LEU A 37 25.29 0.62 17.51
N HIS A 38 26.05 1.19 16.58
CA HIS A 38 26.93 0.48 15.64
C HIS A 38 28.40 0.49 16.09
N ALA A 39 28.64 0.45 17.40
CA ALA A 39 29.98 0.45 17.96
C ALA A 39 30.72 -0.85 17.62
N GLY A 40 31.76 -0.73 16.77
CA GLY A 40 32.56 -1.87 16.30
C GLY A 40 32.23 -2.33 14.88
N ASP A 41 31.14 -1.81 14.29
CA ASP A 41 30.80 -2.07 12.89
C ASP A 41 31.71 -1.29 11.94
N THR A 42 31.99 -1.89 10.79
CA THR A 42 32.68 -1.24 9.66
C THR A 42 31.72 -1.01 8.52
N TYR A 43 31.77 0.17 7.92
CA TYR A 43 30.89 0.57 6.83
C TYR A 43 31.62 0.52 5.50
N TRP A 44 30.94 0.06 4.45
CA TRP A 44 31.54 -0.11 3.14
C TRP A 44 30.65 0.46 2.03
N CYS A 45 31.30 0.99 0.99
CA CYS A 45 30.66 1.37 -0.26
C CYS A 45 30.38 0.10 -1.07
N GLY A 46 29.40 -0.67 -0.63
CA GLY A 46 29.18 -2.05 -1.06
C GLY A 46 28.90 -2.22 -2.55
N VAL A 47 29.27 -3.37 -3.11
CA VAL A 47 29.09 -3.65 -4.54
C VAL A 47 27.63 -3.80 -4.93
N TRP A 48 26.79 -4.29 -4.00
CA TRP A 48 25.34 -4.39 -4.19
C TRP A 48 24.65 -3.03 -4.16
N LEU A 49 25.32 -1.97 -3.69
CA LEU A 49 24.84 -0.58 -3.79
C LEU A 49 25.31 0.10 -5.10
N GLY A 50 25.95 -0.63 -6.02
CA GLY A 50 26.68 -0.06 -7.14
C GLY A 50 27.92 0.75 -6.69
N GLY A 51 28.45 0.44 -5.51
CA GLY A 51 29.61 1.07 -4.90
C GLY A 51 30.95 0.53 -5.39
N CYS A 52 32.05 1.14 -4.94
CA CYS A 52 33.41 0.78 -5.36
C CYS A 52 34.12 -0.23 -4.44
N GLY A 53 33.42 -0.76 -3.43
CA GLY A 53 33.96 -1.71 -2.45
C GLY A 53 34.92 -1.11 -1.42
N GLN A 54 35.10 0.21 -1.39
CA GLN A 54 36.00 0.87 -0.45
C GLN A 54 35.33 1.15 0.90
N GLN A 55 36.12 1.12 1.97
CA GLN A 55 35.64 1.40 3.32
C GLN A 55 35.19 2.87 3.46
N LEU A 56 34.12 3.07 4.22
CA LEU A 56 33.50 4.35 4.51
C LEU A 56 33.66 4.72 5.99
N THR A 57 33.71 6.02 6.26
CA THR A 57 33.67 6.64 7.58
C THR A 57 32.50 7.61 7.67
N THR A 58 32.00 7.87 8.87
CA THR A 58 30.89 8.80 9.09
C THR A 58 31.42 10.22 9.26
N LYS A 59 30.86 11.19 8.52
CA LYS A 59 31.18 12.60 8.69
C LYS A 59 30.06 13.32 9.43
N LEU A 60 30.40 13.80 10.63
CA LEU A 60 29.53 14.63 11.45
C LEU A 60 29.61 16.08 11.01
N TYR A 61 28.46 16.69 10.76
CA TYR A 61 28.31 18.10 10.44
C TYR A 61 27.15 18.68 11.25
N THR A 62 27.32 19.87 11.79
CA THR A 62 26.26 20.60 12.50
C THR A 62 25.58 21.66 11.63
N ASP A 63 26.21 22.03 10.50
CA ASP A 63 25.76 23.03 9.54
C ASP A 63 25.16 22.41 8.26
N ARG A 64 25.34 21.10 8.05
CA ARG A 64 24.94 20.35 6.84
C ARG A 64 24.59 18.92 7.20
N ALA A 65 23.95 18.21 6.26
CA ALA A 65 23.61 16.80 6.43
C ALA A 65 24.87 15.94 6.65
N CYS A 66 24.82 15.13 7.71
CA CYS A 66 25.76 14.04 7.93
C CYS A 66 25.72 13.06 6.74
N HIS A 67 26.85 12.44 6.42
CA HIS A 67 26.96 11.48 5.32
C HIS A 67 28.16 10.56 5.51
N PHE A 68 28.17 9.44 4.80
CA PHE A 68 29.35 8.61 4.65
C PHE A 68 30.37 9.26 3.70
N ALA A 69 31.65 9.11 4.03
CA ALA A 69 32.76 9.51 3.18
C ALA A 69 33.76 8.37 3.07
N HIS A 70 34.42 8.26 1.92
CA HIS A 70 35.48 7.27 1.73
C HIS A 70 36.67 7.58 2.65
N HIS A 71 37.30 6.54 3.18
CA HIS A 71 38.60 6.72 3.83
C HIS A 71 39.62 7.27 2.82
N PRO A 72 40.48 8.23 3.23
CA PRO A 72 41.57 8.69 2.39
C PRO A 72 42.60 7.56 2.24
N HIS A 73 42.55 6.83 1.12
CA HIS A 73 43.55 5.81 0.81
C HIS A 73 44.74 6.42 0.07
N ALA A 74 45.96 6.01 0.45
CA ALA A 74 47.21 6.55 -0.07
C ALA A 74 47.47 6.30 -1.57
N ASN A 75 46.66 5.49 -2.27
CA ASN A 75 46.95 5.04 -3.65
C ASN A 75 45.74 4.95 -4.61
N THR A 76 44.58 5.54 -4.32
CA THR A 76 43.39 5.38 -5.19
C THR A 76 43.09 6.61 -6.04
N VAL A 77 43.31 6.48 -7.35
CA VAL A 77 43.03 7.46 -8.42
C VAL A 77 41.60 7.29 -9.01
N SER A 78 40.86 6.24 -8.64
CA SER A 78 39.50 6.04 -9.17
C SER A 78 38.44 6.75 -8.31
N ALA A 79 37.88 7.84 -8.84
CA ALA A 79 36.66 8.43 -8.28
C ALA A 79 35.53 7.38 -8.25
N CYS A 80 34.87 7.24 -7.11
CA CYS A 80 33.72 6.35 -6.95
C CYS A 80 32.65 6.72 -7.99
N ARG A 81 32.27 5.75 -8.85
CA ARG A 81 31.27 5.94 -9.92
C ARG A 81 29.84 5.61 -9.49
N ARG A 82 29.61 5.47 -8.18
CA ARG A 82 28.29 5.16 -7.62
C ARG A 82 27.27 6.22 -8.05
N LYS A 83 26.29 5.81 -8.86
CA LYS A 83 25.26 6.70 -9.42
C LYS A 83 24.23 7.11 -8.35
N ALA A 84 23.74 6.14 -7.57
CA ALA A 84 22.72 6.36 -6.55
C ALA A 84 23.35 6.45 -5.15
N SER A 85 23.26 7.62 -4.52
CA SER A 85 23.88 7.89 -3.21
C SER A 85 22.89 8.31 -2.12
N GLY A 86 21.61 8.53 -2.46
CA GLY A 86 20.57 8.88 -1.51
C GLY A 86 20.07 7.71 -0.67
N VAL A 87 19.15 8.01 0.25
CA VAL A 87 18.57 7.03 1.20
C VAL A 87 17.92 5.83 0.49
N THR A 88 17.31 6.05 -0.68
CA THR A 88 16.63 5.01 -1.47
C THR A 88 17.57 4.07 -2.23
N SER A 89 18.87 4.39 -2.29
CA SER A 89 19.84 3.58 -3.06
C SER A 89 20.14 2.20 -2.46
N ALA A 90 19.59 1.89 -1.29
CA ALA A 90 19.69 0.59 -0.64
C ALA A 90 18.32 -0.10 -0.51
N ASP A 91 17.26 0.45 -1.11
CA ASP A 91 15.91 -0.06 -0.92
C ASP A 91 15.76 -1.51 -1.40
N HIS A 92 16.44 -1.92 -2.49
CA HIS A 92 16.47 -3.31 -2.94
C HIS A 92 17.05 -4.28 -1.90
N LEU A 93 18.02 -3.85 -1.08
CA LEU A 93 18.57 -4.67 -0.01
C LEU A 93 17.61 -4.78 1.18
N TYR A 94 16.96 -3.69 1.57
CA TYR A 94 15.92 -3.73 2.60
C TYR A 94 14.74 -4.60 2.16
N ILE A 95 14.30 -4.44 0.91
CA ILE A 95 13.25 -5.27 0.30
C ILE A 95 13.63 -6.74 0.31
N LYS A 96 14.86 -7.10 -0.10
CA LYS A 96 15.34 -8.48 -0.04
C LYS A 96 15.25 -9.05 1.37
N GLN A 97 15.74 -8.33 2.38
CA GLN A 97 15.76 -8.79 3.76
C GLN A 97 14.37 -8.96 4.35
N ASP A 98 13.53 -7.93 4.25
CA ASP A 98 12.20 -7.93 4.85
C ASP A 98 11.30 -8.95 4.15
N MET A 99 11.38 -9.06 2.82
CA MET A 99 10.52 -9.99 2.09
C MET A 99 10.93 -11.45 2.28
N LEU A 100 12.24 -11.76 2.38
CA LEU A 100 12.66 -13.12 2.77
C LEU A 100 12.22 -13.48 4.18
N SER A 101 12.26 -12.51 5.11
CA SER A 101 11.80 -12.72 6.49
C SER A 101 10.29 -12.97 6.51
N TRP A 102 9.51 -12.14 5.82
CA TRP A 102 8.06 -12.31 5.67
C TRP A 102 7.68 -13.65 5.01
N LEU A 103 8.36 -14.05 3.93
CA LEU A 103 8.12 -15.35 3.29
C LEU A 103 8.39 -16.51 4.27
N ALA A 104 9.50 -16.43 5.02
CA ALA A 104 9.83 -17.44 6.03
C ALA A 104 8.83 -17.50 7.19
N GLU A 105 8.27 -16.36 7.61
CA GLU A 105 7.19 -16.30 8.62
C GLU A 105 5.90 -16.99 8.14
N HIS A 106 5.70 -17.06 6.83
CA HIS A 106 4.58 -17.76 6.18
C HIS A 106 4.91 -19.21 5.80
N ASP A 107 6.02 -19.76 6.30
CA ASP A 107 6.52 -21.11 5.97
C ASP A 107 6.83 -21.30 4.47
N ILE A 108 7.14 -20.21 3.76
CA ILE A 108 7.54 -20.21 2.36
C ILE A 108 9.06 -20.09 2.27
N HIS A 109 9.71 -21.20 1.93
CA HIS A 109 11.13 -21.22 1.64
C HIS A 109 11.41 -20.65 0.25
N ALA A 110 12.03 -19.47 0.23
CA ALA A 110 12.36 -18.76 -1.01
C ALA A 110 13.82 -18.31 -1.04
N THR A 111 14.33 -18.18 -2.26
CA THR A 111 15.59 -17.51 -2.55
C THR A 111 15.32 -16.16 -3.19
N ALA A 112 16.25 -15.21 -3.05
CA ALA A 112 16.10 -13.88 -3.65
C ALA A 112 17.34 -13.53 -4.47
N ASP A 113 17.11 -13.10 -5.71
CA ASP A 113 18.13 -12.67 -6.66
C ASP A 113 17.95 -11.20 -7.02
N ILE A 114 19.00 -10.40 -6.75
CA ILE A 114 19.04 -8.98 -7.10
C ILE A 114 19.59 -8.88 -8.51
N GLN A 115 18.72 -8.49 -9.44
CA GLN A 115 19.09 -8.44 -10.86
C GLN A 115 20.08 -7.29 -11.11
N ARG A 116 20.96 -7.53 -12.09
CA ARG A 116 21.89 -6.53 -12.63
C ARG A 116 21.42 -6.16 -14.02
N ASP A 117 21.21 -4.88 -14.24
CA ASP A 117 20.85 -4.35 -15.56
C ASP A 117 22.02 -4.49 -16.54
N ALA A 118 21.72 -4.41 -17.84
CA ALA A 118 22.72 -4.55 -18.90
C ALA A 118 23.87 -3.52 -18.82
N ASP A 119 23.63 -2.37 -18.20
CA ASP A 119 24.63 -1.33 -17.96
C ASP A 119 25.44 -1.53 -16.66
N GLY A 120 25.22 -2.64 -15.96
CA GLY A 120 25.84 -2.99 -14.68
C GLY A 120 25.21 -2.32 -13.46
N THR A 121 24.11 -1.57 -13.63
CA THR A 121 23.34 -1.02 -12.51
C THR A 121 22.73 -2.17 -11.70
N VAL A 122 22.78 -2.04 -10.36
CA VAL A 122 22.30 -3.05 -9.43
C VAL A 122 21.03 -2.53 -8.76
N GLY A 123 20.06 -3.43 -8.55
CA GLY A 123 18.88 -3.12 -7.75
C GLY A 123 17.70 -2.55 -8.54
N GLY A 124 17.69 -2.70 -9.87
CA GLY A 124 16.53 -2.37 -10.70
C GLY A 124 15.34 -3.32 -10.50
N SER A 125 15.60 -4.55 -10.08
CA SER A 125 14.57 -5.50 -9.65
C SER A 125 15.11 -6.55 -8.68
N VAL A 126 14.22 -7.14 -7.90
CA VAL A 126 14.49 -8.27 -7.00
C VAL A 126 13.51 -9.38 -7.34
N LEU A 127 14.02 -10.58 -7.63
CA LEU A 127 13.21 -11.76 -7.90
C LEU A 127 13.28 -12.71 -6.70
N PHE A 128 12.13 -12.99 -6.10
CA PHE A 128 11.97 -14.03 -5.10
C PHE A 128 11.43 -15.28 -5.76
N THR A 129 12.09 -16.41 -5.54
CA THR A 129 11.71 -17.71 -6.12
C THR A 129 11.54 -18.71 -4.99
N SER A 130 10.31 -19.17 -4.81
CA SER A 130 9.94 -20.23 -3.86
C SER A 130 10.33 -21.63 -4.38
N GLU A 131 10.42 -22.61 -3.50
CA GLU A 131 10.78 -24.01 -3.84
C GLU A 131 9.82 -24.67 -4.84
N ASP A 132 8.54 -24.26 -4.83
CA ASP A 132 7.51 -24.69 -5.77
C ASP A 132 7.64 -24.05 -7.17
N GLY A 133 8.62 -23.15 -7.35
CA GLY A 133 8.86 -22.40 -8.58
C GLY A 133 8.01 -21.14 -8.72
N THR A 134 7.18 -20.80 -7.72
CA THR A 134 6.42 -19.55 -7.72
C THR A 134 7.36 -18.37 -7.56
N GLY A 135 7.32 -17.46 -8.54
CA GLY A 135 8.14 -16.26 -8.56
C GLY A 135 7.33 -15.04 -8.10
N LEU A 136 7.85 -14.26 -7.14
CA LEU A 136 7.37 -12.92 -6.80
C LEU A 136 8.43 -11.90 -7.20
N ARG A 137 8.07 -10.90 -8.01
CA ARG A 137 9.03 -9.91 -8.52
C ARG A 137 8.74 -8.52 -7.98
N VAL A 138 9.79 -7.85 -7.50
CA VAL A 138 9.76 -6.45 -7.11
C VAL A 138 10.50 -5.62 -8.16
N LEU A 139 9.84 -4.61 -8.72
CA LEU A 139 10.36 -3.72 -9.77
C LEU A 139 10.64 -2.34 -9.17
N LEU A 140 11.89 -1.88 -9.31
CA LEU A 140 12.42 -0.64 -8.72
C LEU A 140 12.93 0.34 -9.78
N SER A 141 12.84 0.00 -11.07
CA SER A 141 13.18 0.88 -12.19
C SER A 141 12.15 0.83 -13.33
N ASP A 142 11.98 1.95 -14.03
CA ASP A 142 11.05 2.08 -15.17
C ASP A 142 11.38 1.12 -16.33
N ASP A 143 12.66 0.86 -16.56
CA ASP A 143 13.13 -0.07 -17.60
C ASP A 143 12.59 -1.49 -17.36
N GLN A 144 12.63 -1.94 -16.09
CA GLN A 144 12.14 -3.24 -15.67
C GLN A 144 10.60 -3.31 -15.68
N LEU A 145 9.94 -2.19 -15.34
CA LEU A 145 8.49 -2.09 -15.38
C LEU A 145 7.93 -2.23 -16.80
N THR A 146 8.58 -1.60 -17.77
CA THR A 146 8.19 -1.69 -19.18
C THR A 146 8.37 -3.11 -19.73
N ALA A 147 9.42 -3.81 -19.30
CA ALA A 147 9.70 -5.18 -19.74
C ALA A 147 8.73 -6.25 -19.18
N HIS A 148 8.07 -5.98 -18.03
CA HIS A 148 7.35 -7.01 -17.26
C HIS A 148 5.86 -6.77 -17.04
N THR A 149 5.31 -5.61 -17.38
CA THR A 149 3.88 -5.27 -17.17
C THR A 149 2.90 -5.92 -18.16
N ALA A 150 3.33 -6.96 -18.89
CA ALA A 150 2.53 -7.58 -19.94
C ALA A 150 1.69 -8.80 -19.50
N GLN A 151 2.01 -9.49 -18.38
CA GLN A 151 1.56 -10.90 -18.26
C GLN A 151 0.98 -11.37 -16.91
N ASN A 152 1.27 -10.77 -15.74
CA ASN A 152 0.56 -11.08 -14.48
C ASN A 152 0.92 -10.09 -13.36
N THR A 153 0.00 -9.21 -12.94
CA THR A 153 0.27 -8.21 -11.90
C THR A 153 0.23 -8.75 -10.47
N SER A 154 -0.40 -9.90 -10.24
CA SER A 154 -0.54 -10.44 -8.89
C SER A 154 0.79 -10.92 -8.29
N HIS A 155 1.76 -11.28 -9.14
CA HIS A 155 3.11 -11.67 -8.72
C HIS A 155 4.13 -10.55 -8.91
N VAL A 156 3.67 -9.32 -9.06
CA VAL A 156 4.52 -8.14 -9.30
C VAL A 156 4.21 -7.05 -8.29
N LEU A 157 5.26 -6.57 -7.64
CA LEU A 157 5.26 -5.37 -6.80
C LEU A 157 6.03 -4.27 -7.52
N VAL A 158 5.46 -3.07 -7.57
CA VAL A 158 6.09 -1.92 -8.23
C VAL A 158 6.43 -0.85 -7.21
N ALA A 159 7.66 -0.34 -7.22
CA ALA A 159 8.07 0.70 -6.30
C ALA A 159 7.24 1.99 -6.45
N GLU A 160 6.92 2.64 -5.33
CA GLU A 160 6.02 3.81 -5.29
C GLU A 160 6.51 5.02 -6.12
N ASP A 161 7.82 5.11 -6.36
CA ASP A 161 8.46 6.20 -7.09
C ASP A 161 8.27 6.09 -8.62
N LEU A 162 7.79 4.95 -9.12
CA LEU A 162 7.50 4.70 -10.55
C LEU A 162 6.08 5.17 -10.93
N ALA A 163 5.72 6.40 -10.55
CA ALA A 163 4.34 6.91 -10.60
C ALA A 163 3.66 6.81 -11.98
N GLU A 164 4.35 7.18 -13.06
CA GLU A 164 3.79 7.14 -14.43
C GLU A 164 3.52 5.70 -14.89
N GLY A 165 4.43 4.78 -14.58
CA GLY A 165 4.27 3.38 -14.90
C GLY A 165 3.18 2.70 -14.06
N LEU A 166 3.07 3.07 -12.79
CA LEU A 166 1.98 2.67 -11.90
C LEU A 166 0.62 3.10 -12.47
N ASP A 167 0.45 4.35 -12.90
CA ASP A 167 -0.82 4.83 -13.47
C ASP A 167 -1.22 4.06 -14.74
N LYS A 168 -0.25 3.78 -15.62
CA LYS A 168 -0.48 2.96 -16.82
C LYS A 168 -0.86 1.52 -16.46
N ALA A 169 -0.23 0.95 -15.43
CA ALA A 169 -0.53 -0.40 -14.99
C ALA A 169 -1.90 -0.50 -14.31
N VAL A 170 -2.30 0.50 -13.52
CA VAL A 170 -3.66 0.60 -12.96
C VAL A 170 -4.69 0.76 -14.08
N ALA A 171 -4.40 1.60 -15.08
CA ALA A 171 -5.25 1.82 -16.24
C ALA A 171 -5.57 0.51 -17.00
N ARG A 172 -4.64 -0.45 -16.97
CA ARG A 172 -4.80 -1.76 -17.62
C ARG A 172 -5.46 -2.80 -16.72
N ASN A 173 -5.05 -2.88 -15.46
CA ASN A 173 -5.37 -4.02 -14.58
C ASN A 173 -6.42 -3.72 -13.50
N GLY A 174 -6.86 -2.46 -13.40
CA GLY A 174 -7.80 -1.97 -12.40
C GLY A 174 -7.16 -1.70 -11.02
N TYR A 175 -6.13 -2.46 -10.65
CA TYR A 175 -5.26 -2.19 -9.52
C TYR A 175 -3.84 -2.72 -9.79
N ILE A 176 -2.88 -2.29 -8.98
CA ILE A 176 -1.55 -2.91 -8.93
C ILE A 176 -1.00 -2.91 -7.51
N ASN A 177 -0.32 -3.97 -7.13
CA ASN A 177 0.41 -4.01 -5.86
C ASN A 177 1.69 -3.20 -5.99
N THR A 178 1.95 -2.37 -4.98
CA THR A 178 3.09 -1.46 -4.91
C THR A 178 3.88 -1.71 -3.62
N ILE A 179 5.12 -1.27 -3.58
CA ILE A 179 6.01 -1.42 -2.44
C ILE A 179 6.71 -0.10 -2.14
N ARG A 180 6.96 0.16 -0.86
CA ARG A 180 7.79 1.27 -0.41
C ARG A 180 8.66 0.90 0.78
N CYS A 181 9.74 1.65 0.98
CA CYS A 181 10.57 1.57 2.17
C CYS A 181 10.34 2.80 3.05
N VAL A 182 9.81 2.63 4.25
CA VAL A 182 9.61 3.73 5.21
C VAL A 182 10.72 3.75 6.27
N PRO A 183 11.10 4.92 6.81
CA PRO A 183 12.11 5.01 7.85
C PRO A 183 11.75 4.17 9.09
N ASP A 184 12.72 3.43 9.61
CA ASP A 184 12.61 2.66 10.86
C ASP A 184 13.95 2.69 11.63
N GLY A 185 14.14 3.73 12.43
CA GLY A 185 15.42 4.01 13.08
C GLY A 185 16.55 4.16 12.08
N THR A 186 17.59 3.33 12.19
CA THR A 186 18.76 3.31 11.29
C THR A 186 18.58 2.39 10.06
N ARG A 187 17.42 1.72 10.00
CA ARG A 187 17.02 0.82 8.91
C ARG A 187 15.82 1.43 8.17
N ARG A 188 15.31 0.69 7.20
CA ARG A 188 14.05 0.99 6.54
C ARG A 188 13.24 -0.29 6.51
N ARG A 189 11.95 -0.19 6.81
CA ARG A 189 11.04 -1.32 6.73
C ARG A 189 10.17 -1.22 5.49
N VAL A 190 9.82 -2.36 4.93
CA VAL A 190 8.93 -2.48 3.79
C VAL A 190 7.48 -2.24 4.19
N GLN A 191 6.71 -1.59 3.32
CA GLN A 191 5.25 -1.63 3.32
C GLN A 191 4.76 -2.01 1.93
N ILE A 192 3.68 -2.79 1.91
CA ILE A 192 3.02 -3.26 0.69
C ILE A 192 1.75 -2.43 0.52
N GLY A 193 1.50 -1.94 -0.68
CA GLY A 193 0.32 -1.17 -0.99
C GLY A 193 -0.47 -1.74 -2.14
N THR A 194 -1.73 -1.36 -2.22
CA THR A 194 -2.58 -1.61 -3.39
C THR A 194 -2.99 -0.28 -3.95
N LYS A 195 -2.51 0.02 -5.16
CA LYS A 195 -2.85 1.23 -5.90
C LYS A 195 -4.06 0.97 -6.78
N THR A 196 -5.09 1.79 -6.61
CA THR A 196 -6.25 1.89 -7.48
C THR A 196 -6.19 3.19 -8.29
N TYR A 197 -7.23 3.52 -9.05
CA TYR A 197 -7.34 4.80 -9.74
C TYR A 197 -7.51 5.99 -8.78
N GLU A 198 -8.01 5.75 -7.58
CA GLU A 198 -8.40 6.80 -6.64
C GLU A 198 -7.30 7.06 -5.62
N ASP A 199 -6.70 6.00 -5.10
CA ASP A 199 -5.79 6.06 -3.96
C ASP A 199 -4.82 4.86 -3.91
N VAL A 200 -3.94 4.90 -2.90
CA VAL A 200 -3.08 3.79 -2.50
C VAL A 200 -3.34 3.52 -1.03
N THR A 201 -3.73 2.29 -0.71
CA THR A 201 -3.80 1.83 0.69
C THR A 201 -2.56 1.01 1.01
N TRP A 202 -1.89 1.34 2.12
CA TRP A 202 -0.64 0.73 2.57
C TRP A 202 -0.85 -0.15 3.78
N TYR A 203 -0.17 -1.30 3.80
CA TYR A 203 -0.27 -2.35 4.80
C TYR A 203 1.13 -2.76 5.27
N ASP A 204 1.20 -3.28 6.49
CA ASP A 204 2.36 -4.03 6.93
C ASP A 204 2.43 -5.38 6.17
N PRO A 205 3.63 -5.91 5.85
CA PRO A 205 3.73 -7.23 5.23
C PRO A 205 2.99 -8.33 6.00
N SER A 206 2.94 -8.26 7.33
CA SER A 206 2.21 -9.23 8.16
C SER A 206 0.68 -9.25 7.94
N GLU A 207 0.12 -8.22 7.30
CA GLU A 207 -1.30 -8.15 6.92
C GLU A 207 -1.56 -8.67 5.50
N CYS A 208 -0.51 -9.07 4.78
CA CYS A 208 -0.58 -9.55 3.40
C CYS A 208 -0.33 -11.05 3.32
N GLU A 209 -0.94 -11.71 2.35
CA GLU A 209 -0.79 -13.15 2.10
C GLU A 209 -0.27 -13.40 0.69
N LEU A 210 0.60 -14.39 0.51
CA LEU A 210 0.96 -14.89 -0.82
C LEU A 210 0.08 -16.10 -1.15
N THR A 211 -0.90 -15.92 -2.04
CA THR A 211 -1.78 -17.02 -2.49
C THR A 211 -1.25 -17.61 -3.82
N PRO A 212 -1.75 -18.77 -4.28
CA PRO A 212 -1.41 -19.30 -5.60
C PRO A 212 -1.75 -18.32 -6.75
N GLU A 213 -2.74 -17.46 -6.55
CA GLU A 213 -3.13 -16.39 -7.48
C GLU A 213 -2.26 -15.13 -7.36
N GLY A 214 -1.26 -15.13 -6.46
CA GLY A 214 -0.31 -14.06 -6.22
C GLY A 214 -0.51 -13.34 -4.89
N LEU A 215 0.17 -12.21 -4.74
CA LEU A 215 0.16 -11.40 -3.54
C LEU A 215 -1.23 -10.76 -3.31
N SER A 216 -1.81 -11.05 -2.16
CA SER A 216 -3.11 -10.56 -1.71
C SER A 216 -2.93 -9.64 -0.51
N THR A 217 -3.36 -8.39 -0.65
CA THR A 217 -3.54 -7.46 0.47
C THR A 217 -5.03 -7.42 0.86
N PRO A 218 -5.40 -6.86 2.03
CA PRO A 218 -6.80 -6.69 2.40
C PRO A 218 -7.62 -5.90 1.35
N ALA A 219 -7.00 -4.94 0.66
CA ALA A 219 -7.65 -4.23 -0.44
C ALA A 219 -7.85 -5.12 -1.68
N VAL A 220 -6.88 -5.98 -2.00
CA VAL A 220 -7.02 -6.94 -3.10
C VAL A 220 -8.13 -7.94 -2.82
N GLU A 221 -8.22 -8.45 -1.59
CA GLU A 221 -9.31 -9.34 -1.17
C GLU A 221 -10.67 -8.66 -1.30
N GLU A 222 -10.77 -7.41 -0.87
CA GLU A 222 -11.99 -6.61 -1.03
C GLU A 222 -12.35 -6.45 -2.52
N ILE A 223 -11.37 -6.11 -3.36
CA ILE A 223 -11.58 -6.00 -4.82
C ILE A 223 -12.06 -7.33 -5.41
N ARG A 224 -11.42 -8.45 -5.04
CA ARG A 224 -11.81 -9.80 -5.49
C ARG A 224 -13.22 -10.16 -5.01
N ARG A 225 -13.56 -9.87 -3.75
CA ARG A 225 -14.91 -10.08 -3.19
C ARG A 225 -15.95 -9.26 -3.93
N LEU A 226 -15.67 -7.98 -4.17
CA LEU A 226 -16.56 -7.12 -4.93
C LEU A 226 -16.74 -7.64 -6.35
N ARG A 227 -15.66 -8.03 -7.06
CA ARG A 227 -15.76 -8.65 -8.40
C ARG A 227 -16.58 -9.95 -8.40
N ALA A 228 -16.39 -10.82 -7.41
CA ALA A 228 -17.18 -12.06 -7.29
C ALA A 228 -18.69 -11.82 -7.08
N THR A 229 -19.07 -10.67 -6.51
CA THR A 229 -20.48 -10.27 -6.37
C THR A 229 -21.04 -9.53 -7.59
N ARG A 230 -20.20 -9.19 -8.57
CA ARG A 230 -20.60 -8.47 -9.78
C ARG A 230 -21.07 -9.44 -10.86
N ARG A 231 -21.88 -8.92 -11.78
CA ARG A 231 -22.29 -9.68 -12.97
C ARG A 231 -21.35 -9.33 -14.13
N PRO A 232 -20.95 -10.31 -14.97
CA PRO A 232 -20.20 -10.01 -16.18
C PRO A 232 -21.00 -9.10 -17.11
N LEU A 233 -20.33 -8.17 -17.78
CA LEU A 233 -20.89 -7.36 -18.86
C LEU A 233 -21.37 -8.28 -19.99
N GLY A 234 -22.50 -7.93 -20.63
CA GLY A 234 -23.15 -8.77 -21.64
C GLY A 234 -23.99 -9.93 -21.08
N VAL A 235 -23.80 -10.35 -19.82
CA VAL A 235 -24.64 -11.39 -19.19
C VAL A 235 -25.91 -10.76 -18.61
N ARG A 236 -27.03 -10.95 -19.30
CA ARG A 236 -28.35 -10.44 -18.90
C ARG A 236 -29.13 -11.53 -18.20
N THR A 237 -29.59 -11.25 -16.97
CA THR A 237 -30.55 -12.13 -16.31
C THR A 237 -31.90 -11.97 -17.02
N PRO A 238 -32.54 -13.06 -17.49
CA PRO A 238 -33.87 -12.97 -18.09
C PRO A 238 -34.83 -12.33 -17.09
N LYS A 239 -35.65 -11.39 -17.55
CA LYS A 239 -36.78 -10.87 -16.78
C LYS A 239 -37.65 -12.07 -16.40
N ALA A 240 -37.63 -12.45 -15.11
CA ALA A 240 -38.43 -13.56 -14.63
C ALA A 240 -39.90 -13.32 -15.01
N PRO A 241 -40.54 -14.21 -15.79
CA PRO A 241 -41.97 -14.10 -16.00
C PRO A 241 -42.66 -14.24 -14.64
N ALA A 242 -43.65 -13.39 -14.38
CA ALA A 242 -44.47 -13.48 -13.18
C ALA A 242 -45.06 -14.89 -13.07
N GLN A 243 -44.52 -15.71 -12.17
CA GLN A 243 -44.99 -17.08 -12.00
C GLN A 243 -46.36 -17.08 -11.30
N PRO A 244 -47.37 -17.75 -11.86
CA PRO A 244 -48.60 -18.07 -11.13
C PRO A 244 -48.25 -19.03 -9.99
N ALA A 245 -48.83 -18.78 -8.82
CA ALA A 245 -48.66 -19.63 -7.65
C ALA A 245 -49.09 -21.08 -7.92
N ALA A 246 -48.15 -22.04 -7.88
CA ALA A 246 -48.47 -23.45 -7.64
C ALA A 246 -47.28 -24.30 -7.17
N ARG A 247 -47.42 -24.74 -5.91
CA ARG A 247 -47.08 -26.04 -5.29
C ARG A 247 -45.61 -26.45 -5.06
N PRO A 248 -45.34 -27.06 -3.88
CA PRO A 248 -43.98 -27.36 -3.44
C PRO A 248 -43.46 -28.57 -4.21
N VAL A 249 -42.30 -28.41 -4.82
CA VAL A 249 -41.49 -29.50 -5.35
C VAL A 249 -40.35 -29.72 -4.37
N VAL A 250 -40.18 -30.98 -4.03
CA VAL A 250 -39.23 -31.55 -3.08
C VAL A 250 -37.83 -30.97 -3.25
N GLU A 251 -37.27 -30.49 -2.14
CA GLU A 251 -35.87 -30.07 -2.03
C GLU A 251 -34.97 -31.28 -2.33
N HIS A 252 -34.19 -31.18 -3.40
CA HIS A 252 -32.92 -31.89 -3.49
C HIS A 252 -31.85 -30.95 -2.98
N GLU A 253 -31.32 -31.29 -1.79
CA GLU A 253 -30.12 -30.72 -1.19
C GLU A 253 -28.99 -30.73 -2.22
N ALA A 254 -28.67 -29.54 -2.72
CA ALA A 254 -27.36 -29.27 -3.29
C ALA A 254 -26.40 -29.07 -2.12
N THR A 255 -25.50 -30.04 -1.94
CA THR A 255 -24.45 -30.08 -0.93
C THR A 255 -23.55 -28.84 -1.04
N ASP A 256 -23.62 -27.94 -0.05
CA ASP A 256 -22.64 -26.87 0.17
C ASP A 256 -21.34 -27.48 0.73
N PRO A 257 -20.16 -27.23 0.12
CA PRO A 257 -18.87 -27.72 0.63
C PRO A 257 -18.49 -27.20 2.03
N ARG A 258 -19.24 -26.26 2.61
CA ARG A 258 -18.97 -25.72 3.95
C ARG A 258 -19.65 -26.46 5.11
N SER A 259 -20.43 -27.50 4.84
CA SER A 259 -21.12 -28.30 5.87
C SER A 259 -20.35 -29.59 6.25
N GLN A 260 -19.08 -29.48 6.64
CA GLN A 260 -18.29 -30.67 7.01
C GLN A 260 -17.57 -30.60 8.34
N TYR A 261 -18.11 -29.83 9.29
CA TYR A 261 -17.71 -29.95 10.69
C TYR A 261 -18.78 -30.70 11.46
N ASP A 262 -18.42 -31.88 11.99
CA ASP A 262 -19.26 -32.56 12.98
C ASP A 262 -19.35 -31.66 14.22
N ARG A 263 -20.50 -31.02 14.36
CA ARG A 263 -20.79 -30.03 15.40
C ARG A 263 -20.49 -30.54 16.80
N THR A 264 -20.78 -31.82 17.06
CA THR A 264 -20.53 -32.46 18.36
C THR A 264 -19.04 -32.56 18.63
N ARG A 265 -18.27 -32.91 17.60
CA ARG A 265 -16.81 -33.02 17.68
C ARG A 265 -16.14 -31.66 17.85
N VAL A 266 -16.58 -30.64 17.13
CA VAL A 266 -16.03 -29.27 17.25
C VAL A 266 -16.27 -28.69 18.65
N MET A 267 -17.45 -28.89 19.22
CA MET A 267 -17.74 -28.44 20.58
C MET A 267 -16.91 -29.18 21.64
N ALA A 268 -16.70 -30.48 21.47
CA ALA A 268 -15.83 -31.26 22.35
C ALA A 268 -14.35 -30.81 22.26
N GLU A 269 -13.85 -30.50 21.05
CA GLU A 269 -12.50 -29.96 20.84
C GLU A 269 -12.34 -28.57 21.47
N LEU A 270 -13.36 -27.71 21.38
CA LEU A 270 -13.37 -26.40 22.05
C LEU A 270 -13.36 -26.53 23.57
N GLN A 271 -14.17 -27.42 24.15
CA GLN A 271 -14.19 -27.69 25.59
C GLN A 271 -12.84 -28.20 26.10
N GLN A 272 -12.18 -29.08 25.33
CA GLN A 272 -10.84 -29.56 25.66
C GLN A 272 -9.80 -28.44 25.57
N ALA A 273 -9.85 -27.59 24.54
CA ALA A 273 -8.93 -26.47 24.36
C ALA A 273 -9.04 -25.43 25.50
N VAL A 274 -10.28 -25.14 25.96
CA VAL A 274 -10.53 -24.28 27.12
C VAL A 274 -9.94 -24.90 28.40
N SER A 275 -10.05 -26.21 28.56
CA SER A 275 -9.54 -26.94 29.73
C SER A 275 -8.00 -27.06 29.74
N ASP A 276 -7.37 -27.19 28.56
CA ASP A 276 -5.92 -27.32 28.41
C ASP A 276 -5.18 -25.99 28.65
N GLY A 277 -5.83 -24.84 28.39
CA GLY A 277 -5.47 -23.51 28.88
C GLY A 277 -4.10 -22.93 28.50
N ARG A 278 -3.40 -23.50 27.49
CA ARG A 278 -1.97 -23.21 27.24
C ARG A 278 -1.60 -22.77 25.81
N SER A 279 -2.53 -22.70 24.87
CA SER A 279 -2.24 -22.33 23.47
C SER A 279 -3.27 -21.36 22.91
N LEU A 280 -2.84 -20.13 22.63
CA LEU A 280 -3.65 -19.05 22.07
C LEU A 280 -4.14 -19.40 20.66
N THR A 281 -3.25 -19.88 19.79
CA THR A 281 -3.56 -20.25 18.41
C THR A 281 -4.58 -21.40 18.33
N LYS A 282 -4.43 -22.42 19.19
CA LYS A 282 -5.36 -23.57 19.21
C LYS A 282 -6.75 -23.17 19.70
N LEU A 283 -6.84 -22.31 20.71
CA LEU A 283 -8.11 -21.82 21.24
C LEU A 283 -8.86 -20.95 20.23
N ARG A 284 -8.15 -20.07 19.50
CA ARG A 284 -8.70 -19.23 18.43
C ARG A 284 -9.25 -20.06 17.27
N LEU A 285 -8.49 -21.04 16.81
CA LEU A 285 -8.91 -21.95 15.74
C LEU A 285 -10.14 -22.80 16.13
N CYS A 286 -10.21 -23.30 17.37
CA CYS A 286 -11.38 -24.03 17.85
C CYS A 286 -12.63 -23.14 17.96
N LEU A 287 -12.47 -21.87 18.30
CA LEU A 287 -13.58 -20.91 18.39
C LEU A 287 -14.15 -20.58 17.00
N GLU A 288 -13.29 -20.25 16.03
CA GLU A 288 -13.70 -19.98 14.64
C GLU A 288 -14.44 -21.18 14.02
N ARG A 289 -13.97 -22.40 14.30
CA ARG A 289 -14.65 -23.63 13.87
C ARG A 289 -16.01 -23.82 14.55
N ALA A 290 -16.13 -23.48 15.83
CA ALA A 290 -17.39 -23.58 16.57
C ALA A 290 -18.43 -22.55 16.09
N GLU A 291 -17.99 -21.33 15.75
CA GLU A 291 -18.84 -20.30 15.15
C GLU A 291 -19.33 -20.72 13.76
N ALA A 292 -18.46 -21.27 12.92
CA ALA A 292 -18.83 -21.81 11.62
C ALA A 292 -19.83 -22.98 11.73
N ALA A 293 -19.62 -23.90 12.68
CA ALA A 293 -20.51 -25.05 12.91
C ALA A 293 -21.86 -24.67 13.56
N THR A 294 -21.97 -23.47 14.12
CA THR A 294 -23.19 -22.96 14.77
C THR A 294 -23.90 -21.86 14.00
N HIS A 295 -23.47 -21.56 12.78
CA HIS A 295 -24.04 -20.52 11.92
C HIS A 295 -25.56 -20.71 11.66
N SER A 296 -26.10 -21.92 11.74
CA SER A 296 -27.54 -22.23 11.62
C SER A 296 -28.33 -22.14 12.94
N GLY A 297 -27.68 -21.75 14.05
CA GLY A 297 -28.26 -21.59 15.38
C GLY A 297 -27.48 -22.36 16.45
N ALA A 298 -27.18 -21.72 17.58
CA ALA A 298 -26.46 -22.28 18.74
C ALA A 298 -27.40 -22.53 19.93
N THR A 299 -27.21 -23.63 20.65
CA THR A 299 -27.90 -23.88 21.93
C THR A 299 -27.34 -23.00 23.04
N ALA A 300 -28.04 -22.88 24.17
CA ALA A 300 -27.59 -22.06 25.30
C ALA A 300 -26.26 -22.56 25.89
N GLU A 301 -26.05 -23.88 25.94
CA GLU A 301 -24.82 -24.49 26.45
C GLU A 301 -23.62 -24.22 25.52
N GLU A 302 -23.82 -24.30 24.21
CA GLU A 302 -22.77 -23.99 23.22
C GLU A 302 -22.39 -22.50 23.22
N ASN A 303 -23.39 -21.61 23.38
CA ASN A 303 -23.14 -20.18 23.51
C ASN A 303 -22.36 -19.83 24.78
N GLU A 304 -22.64 -20.52 25.90
CA GLU A 304 -21.88 -20.34 27.14
C GLU A 304 -20.45 -20.86 27.00
N LEU A 305 -20.26 -21.99 26.31
CA LEU A 305 -18.92 -22.52 26.02
C LEU A 305 -18.12 -21.56 25.13
N MET A 306 -18.69 -21.06 24.04
CA MET A 306 -18.03 -20.09 23.15
C MET A 306 -17.68 -18.80 23.90
N ARG A 307 -18.57 -18.31 24.79
CA ARG A 307 -18.29 -17.15 25.65
C ARG A 307 -17.13 -17.42 26.61
N SER A 308 -17.13 -18.57 27.28
CA SER A 308 -16.06 -18.96 28.20
C SER A 308 -14.70 -19.10 27.49
N ALA A 309 -14.71 -19.58 26.25
CA ALA A 309 -13.52 -19.67 25.40
C ALA A 309 -13.00 -18.30 24.97
N GLY A 310 -13.89 -17.38 24.56
CA GLY A 310 -13.54 -16.00 24.27
C GLY A 310 -12.92 -15.28 25.47
N ASP A 311 -13.49 -15.48 26.67
CA ASP A 311 -12.95 -14.93 27.91
C ASP A 311 -11.58 -15.54 28.28
N ALA A 312 -11.36 -16.82 28.00
CA ALA A 312 -10.05 -17.47 28.21
C ALA A 312 -9.00 -16.96 27.21
N LEU A 313 -9.38 -16.74 25.95
CA LEU A 313 -8.52 -16.16 24.91
C LEU A 313 -8.07 -14.74 25.30
N LEU A 314 -9.00 -13.90 25.73
CA LEU A 314 -8.71 -12.54 26.20
C LEU A 314 -7.77 -12.50 27.41
N ARG A 315 -7.85 -13.50 28.30
CA ARG A 315 -6.92 -13.60 29.44
C ARG A 315 -5.49 -13.97 28.99
N LEU A 316 -5.37 -14.85 28.00
CA LEU A 316 -4.08 -15.25 27.43
C LEU A 316 -3.42 -14.10 26.64
N GLU A 317 -4.20 -13.37 25.84
CA GLU A 317 -3.73 -12.20 25.06
C GLU A 317 -3.25 -11.05 25.95
N ARG A 318 -3.85 -10.88 27.13
CA ARG A 318 -3.48 -9.81 28.08
C ARG A 318 -2.33 -10.18 29.01
N GLY A 319 -1.77 -11.40 28.91
CA GLY A 319 -0.60 -11.82 29.70
C GLY A 319 -0.81 -11.84 31.22
N VAL A 320 -2.06 -11.89 31.72
CA VAL A 320 -2.34 -11.92 33.15
C VAL A 320 -2.29 -13.37 33.65
N GLY A 321 -1.19 -13.76 34.31
CA GLY A 321 -1.10 -15.01 35.07
C GLY A 321 -0.01 -16.01 34.65
N VAL A 322 0.87 -15.68 33.70
CA VAL A 322 1.99 -16.57 33.35
C VAL A 322 3.20 -16.26 34.24
N GLN A 323 3.45 -17.14 35.21
CA GLN A 323 4.69 -17.16 36.00
C GLN A 323 5.88 -17.51 35.09
N PRO A 324 7.00 -16.77 35.11
CA PRO A 324 8.16 -17.09 34.30
C PRO A 324 8.92 -18.28 34.93
N SER A 325 9.06 -19.37 34.18
CA SER A 325 9.99 -20.46 34.49
C SER A 325 11.35 -20.27 33.79
N PRO A 326 12.42 -20.89 34.31
CA PRO A 326 13.69 -20.19 34.52
C PRO A 326 14.67 -20.25 33.36
N VAL A 327 15.34 -19.12 33.14
CA VAL A 327 16.44 -18.94 32.18
C VAL A 327 17.60 -19.89 32.52
N THR A 328 17.98 -20.70 31.55
CA THR A 328 19.17 -21.54 31.55
C THR A 328 20.44 -20.67 31.51
N LYS A 329 21.26 -20.83 32.56
CA LYS A 329 22.53 -20.12 32.74
C LYS A 329 23.55 -20.54 31.67
N ARG A 330 24.04 -19.60 30.85
CA ARG A 330 25.33 -19.74 30.15
C ARG A 330 26.43 -18.98 30.91
N SER A 331 27.22 -19.79 31.62
CA SER A 331 28.68 -19.72 31.81
C SER A 331 29.38 -18.36 31.78
N ALA A 332 29.85 -17.97 32.96
CA ALA A 332 30.76 -16.85 33.24
C ALA A 332 32.13 -17.00 32.56
N ALA A 333 32.58 -15.92 31.91
CA ALA A 333 33.99 -15.72 31.53
C ALA A 333 34.66 -14.76 32.53
N LYS A 334 35.85 -15.17 32.99
CA LYS A 334 36.67 -14.54 34.06
C LYS A 334 37.15 -13.12 33.69
N PRO A 335 37.28 -12.20 34.64
CA PRO A 335 37.91 -10.90 34.39
C PRO A 335 39.43 -11.05 34.31
N ARG A 336 40.05 -10.51 33.26
CA ARG A 336 41.51 -10.39 33.16
C ARG A 336 41.99 -9.15 33.91
N THR A 337 43.06 -9.40 34.64
CA THR A 337 43.81 -8.57 35.57
C THR A 337 44.25 -7.23 34.97
N ARG A 338 44.00 -6.15 35.71
CA ARG A 338 44.54 -4.80 35.45
C ARG A 338 46.05 -4.80 35.65
N LEU A 339 46.80 -4.33 34.65
CA LEU A 339 48.20 -3.92 34.83
C LEU A 339 48.23 -2.43 35.20
N ARG A 340 48.82 -2.13 36.35
CA ARG A 340 49.22 -0.79 36.80
C ARG A 340 50.44 -0.34 35.99
N THR A 341 50.43 0.91 35.52
CA THR A 341 51.64 1.72 35.37
C THR A 341 51.38 3.11 35.94
N GLY A 342 52.42 3.67 36.57
CA GLY A 342 52.39 4.81 37.48
C GLY A 342 52.43 6.21 36.83
N PRO A 343 52.72 7.25 37.62
CA PRO A 343 52.10 8.57 37.51
C PRO A 343 52.92 9.60 36.73
N GLY A 344 52.25 10.59 36.14
CA GLY A 344 52.89 11.74 35.49
C GLY A 344 51.96 12.96 35.32
N THR A 345 52.15 13.94 36.22
CA THR A 345 52.01 15.41 36.11
C THR A 345 50.76 16.11 35.54
N PRO A 346 50.26 17.21 36.18
CA PRO A 346 49.02 17.89 35.79
C PRO A 346 49.23 19.03 34.77
N GLY A 347 48.38 19.08 33.74
CA GLY A 347 48.25 20.20 32.80
C GLY A 347 47.35 21.34 33.33
N PRO A 348 47.45 22.56 32.78
CA PRO A 348 46.98 23.78 33.42
C PRO A 348 45.47 24.03 33.26
N LYS A 349 44.89 24.66 34.28
CA LYS A 349 43.49 25.13 34.31
C LYS A 349 43.35 26.40 33.47
N ILE A 350 42.50 26.37 32.44
CA ILE A 350 42.07 27.55 31.70
C ILE A 350 40.95 28.23 32.48
N VAL A 351 41.20 29.48 32.89
CA VAL A 351 40.24 30.38 33.56
C VAL A 351 39.45 31.13 32.49
N VAL A 352 38.12 31.07 32.56
CA VAL A 352 37.19 31.80 31.68
C VAL A 352 36.89 33.17 32.31
N PRO A 353 37.04 34.31 31.61
CA PRO A 353 36.71 35.61 32.20
C PRO A 353 35.21 35.92 32.05
N LYS A 354 34.57 36.35 33.13
CA LYS A 354 33.21 36.92 33.14
C LYS A 354 33.24 38.33 32.56
N LEU A 355 32.54 38.55 31.45
CA LEU A 355 32.26 39.90 30.93
C LEU A 355 31.20 40.61 31.82
N ARG A 356 31.52 41.82 32.27
CA ARG A 356 30.58 42.76 32.90
C ARG A 356 29.84 43.55 31.81
N ILE A 357 28.51 43.60 31.89
CA ILE A 357 27.66 44.49 31.08
C ILE A 357 27.41 45.76 31.89
N GLY A 358 27.68 46.94 31.30
CA GLY A 358 27.39 48.26 31.88
C GLY A 358 25.93 48.70 31.68
N PRO A 359 25.46 49.74 32.37
CA PRO A 359 24.03 50.08 32.43
C PRO A 359 23.58 50.82 31.16
N VAL A 360 22.44 50.41 30.62
CA VAL A 360 21.72 51.06 29.52
C VAL A 360 20.74 52.08 30.10
N GLY A 361 20.79 53.30 29.57
CA GLY A 361 19.99 54.45 30.02
C GLY A 361 18.49 54.33 29.74
N ASP A 362 17.73 55.03 30.56
CA ASP A 362 16.26 55.09 30.56
C ASP A 362 15.70 55.59 29.23
N THR A 363 14.93 54.73 28.56
CA THR A 363 13.98 55.14 27.51
C THR A 363 12.59 54.69 27.94
N VAL A 364 11.70 55.67 28.09
CA VAL A 364 10.30 55.48 28.48
C VAL A 364 9.56 54.66 27.40
N PRO A 365 8.90 53.53 27.73
CA PRO A 365 8.15 52.78 26.74
C PRO A 365 6.79 53.42 26.45
N ALA A 366 6.44 53.50 25.17
CA ALA A 366 5.09 53.83 24.68
C ALA A 366 4.02 52.84 25.21
N PRO A 367 2.75 53.25 25.31
CA PRO A 367 1.69 52.40 25.87
C PRO A 367 1.47 51.15 25.01
N ARG A 368 1.48 49.99 25.67
CA ARG A 368 1.21 48.68 25.07
C ARG A 368 -0.26 48.65 24.64
N GLN A 369 -0.52 48.53 23.34
CA GLN A 369 -1.83 48.11 22.84
C GLN A 369 -2.09 46.68 23.32
N ASP A 370 -3.28 46.44 23.88
CA ASP A 370 -3.71 45.14 24.37
C ASP A 370 -3.54 44.08 23.27
N ARG A 371 -2.63 43.13 23.50
CA ARG A 371 -2.47 41.96 22.64
C ARG A 371 -3.72 41.08 22.83
N PRO A 372 -4.39 40.65 21.73
CA PRO A 372 -5.54 39.77 21.85
C PRO A 372 -5.14 38.48 22.58
N ASP A 373 -6.03 38.00 23.45
CA ASP A 373 -5.85 36.76 24.21
C ASP A 373 -5.63 35.59 23.25
N ALA A 374 -4.70 34.68 23.60
CA ALA A 374 -4.43 33.47 22.85
C ALA A 374 -5.70 32.62 22.64
N ALA A 375 -6.67 32.69 23.56
CA ALA A 375 -7.98 32.05 23.42
C ALA A 375 -8.81 32.68 22.28
N GLU A 376 -8.78 34.01 22.14
CA GLU A 376 -9.50 34.73 21.09
C GLU A 376 -8.88 34.49 19.71
N LEU A 377 -7.54 34.42 19.63
CA LEU A 377 -6.83 34.05 18.40
C LEU A 377 -7.18 32.63 17.95
N LYS A 378 -7.23 31.68 18.90
CA LYS A 378 -7.60 30.28 18.63
C LYS A 378 -9.04 30.15 18.15
N ALA A 379 -9.99 30.89 18.75
CA ALA A 379 -11.38 30.91 18.33
C ALA A 379 -11.56 31.50 16.92
N LYS A 380 -10.83 32.58 16.60
CA LYS A 380 -10.83 33.17 15.25
C LYS A 380 -10.29 32.24 14.18
N VAL A 381 -9.21 31.50 14.48
CA VAL A 381 -8.65 30.48 13.56
C VAL A 381 -9.65 29.34 13.36
N ALA A 382 -10.28 28.84 14.43
CA ALA A 382 -11.27 27.77 14.34
C ALA A 382 -12.50 28.17 13.49
N ALA A 383 -13.02 29.38 13.69
CA ALA A 383 -14.13 29.93 12.90
C ALA A 383 -13.75 30.09 11.41
N ALA A 384 -12.53 30.58 11.13
CA ALA A 384 -12.04 30.70 9.76
C ALA A 384 -11.85 29.34 9.07
N THR A 385 -11.40 28.31 9.81
CA THR A 385 -11.31 26.95 9.28
C THR A 385 -12.67 26.34 9.00
N ALA A 386 -13.66 26.54 9.90
CA ALA A 386 -15.02 26.05 9.69
C ALA A 386 -15.66 26.69 8.45
N ALA A 387 -15.57 28.02 8.31
CA ALA A 387 -16.07 28.75 7.15
C ALA A 387 -15.41 28.29 5.83
N ARG A 388 -14.12 27.95 5.86
CA ARG A 388 -13.41 27.43 4.68
C ARG A 388 -13.87 26.02 4.30
N LEU A 389 -14.14 25.16 5.28
CA LEU A 389 -14.69 23.82 5.04
C LEU A 389 -16.12 23.90 4.49
N GLU A 390 -16.96 24.79 5.01
CA GLU A 390 -18.30 25.03 4.50
C GLU A 390 -18.28 25.55 3.06
N ALA A 391 -17.41 26.51 2.75
CA ALA A 391 -17.24 27.03 1.39
C ALA A 391 -16.75 25.94 0.41
N ALA A 392 -15.82 25.08 0.83
CA ALA A 392 -15.37 23.94 0.02
C ALA A 392 -16.52 22.95 -0.22
N ALA A 393 -17.31 22.62 0.82
CA ALA A 393 -18.45 21.73 0.69
C ALA A 393 -19.56 22.30 -0.21
N GLU A 394 -19.76 23.62 -0.21
CA GLU A 394 -20.68 24.30 -1.13
C GLU A 394 -20.18 24.21 -2.58
N GLN A 395 -18.88 24.45 -2.78
CA GLN A 395 -18.24 24.33 -4.09
C GLN A 395 -18.32 22.89 -4.65
N ASP A 396 -18.12 21.88 -3.80
CA ASP A 396 -18.24 20.47 -4.19
C ASP A 396 -19.69 20.11 -4.56
N ARG A 397 -20.66 20.63 -3.80
CA ARG A 397 -22.10 20.45 -4.11
C ARG A 397 -22.47 21.11 -5.45
N ALA A 398 -21.97 22.31 -5.72
CA ALA A 398 -22.17 22.98 -7.00
C ALA A 398 -21.55 22.18 -8.16
N ARG A 399 -20.31 21.71 -8.01
CA ARG A 399 -19.63 20.89 -9.01
C ARG A 399 -20.35 19.56 -9.29
N ALA A 400 -20.88 18.92 -8.25
CA ALA A 400 -21.68 17.70 -8.40
C ALA A 400 -23.00 17.97 -9.16
N ALA A 401 -23.64 19.12 -8.92
CA ALA A 401 -24.83 19.52 -9.66
C ALA A 401 -24.53 19.77 -11.15
N ASP A 402 -23.43 20.47 -11.45
CA ASP A 402 -22.96 20.71 -12.83
C ASP A 402 -22.66 19.39 -13.55
N LEU A 403 -21.98 18.46 -12.88
CA LEU A 403 -21.66 17.16 -13.45
C LEU A 403 -22.92 16.32 -13.72
N LYS A 404 -23.92 16.39 -12.85
CA LYS A 404 -25.21 15.74 -13.06
C LYS A 404 -25.97 16.34 -14.25
N ALA A 405 -25.92 17.66 -14.43
CA ALA A 405 -26.49 18.33 -15.60
C ALA A 405 -25.78 17.93 -16.89
N ALA A 406 -24.44 17.87 -16.88
CA ALA A 406 -23.63 17.38 -18.00
C ALA A 406 -23.95 15.91 -18.32
N ALA A 407 -24.09 15.05 -17.30
CA ALA A 407 -24.48 13.66 -17.48
C ALA A 407 -25.87 13.52 -18.12
N ALA A 408 -26.84 14.36 -17.74
CA ALA A 408 -28.16 14.37 -18.37
C ALA A 408 -28.09 14.76 -19.85
N ALA A 409 -27.28 15.77 -20.19
CA ALA A 409 -27.06 16.21 -21.57
C ALA A 409 -26.38 15.12 -22.41
N VAL A 410 -25.33 14.49 -21.87
CA VAL A 410 -24.63 13.36 -22.50
C VAL A 410 -25.57 12.18 -22.69
N ARG A 411 -26.34 11.78 -21.66
CA ARG A 411 -27.33 10.70 -21.77
C ARG A 411 -28.34 11.01 -22.88
N GLY A 412 -28.80 12.25 -23.01
CA GLY A 412 -29.67 12.69 -24.11
C GLY A 412 -29.03 12.53 -25.50
N ALA A 413 -27.78 12.97 -25.65
CA ALA A 413 -27.03 12.83 -26.90
C ALA A 413 -26.80 11.36 -27.27
N LEU A 414 -26.44 10.51 -26.29
CA LEU A 414 -26.22 9.08 -26.52
C LEU A 414 -27.52 8.34 -26.88
N LYS A 415 -28.65 8.69 -26.27
CA LYS A 415 -29.96 8.16 -26.68
C LYS A 415 -30.25 8.49 -28.14
N LYS A 416 -29.93 9.71 -28.58
CA LYS A 416 -30.07 10.11 -29.99
C LYS A 416 -29.14 9.29 -30.88
N THR A 417 -27.88 9.14 -30.52
CA THR A 417 -26.91 8.31 -31.24
C THR A 417 -27.37 6.85 -31.36
N ALA A 418 -27.90 6.26 -30.29
CA ALA A 418 -28.43 4.90 -30.29
C ALA A 418 -29.66 4.75 -31.20
N ARG A 419 -30.59 5.73 -31.20
CA ARG A 419 -31.76 5.77 -32.12
C ARG A 419 -31.36 5.87 -33.59
N GLU A 420 -30.30 6.63 -33.86
CA GLU A 420 -29.72 6.77 -35.21
C GLU A 420 -28.90 5.52 -35.61
N GLN A 421 -28.82 4.51 -34.75
CA GLN A 421 -28.03 3.29 -34.94
C GLN A 421 -26.57 3.59 -35.28
N ALA A 422 -26.03 4.62 -34.65
CA ALA A 422 -24.66 5.08 -34.83
C ALA A 422 -23.83 4.84 -33.56
N THR A 423 -22.52 5.03 -33.70
CA THR A 423 -21.58 5.15 -32.58
C THR A 423 -21.04 6.59 -32.51
N SER A 424 -20.40 6.94 -31.40
CA SER A 424 -19.84 8.29 -31.20
C SER A 424 -18.49 8.23 -30.49
N SER A 425 -17.80 9.36 -30.45
CA SER A 425 -16.58 9.53 -29.67
C SER A 425 -16.75 10.65 -28.66
N TRP A 426 -15.91 10.67 -27.63
CA TRP A 426 -15.92 11.72 -26.62
C TRP A 426 -15.67 13.10 -27.24
N ALA A 427 -14.75 13.18 -28.20
CA ALA A 427 -14.47 14.40 -28.95
C ALA A 427 -15.70 14.91 -29.73
N LYS A 428 -16.47 14.00 -30.34
CA LYS A 428 -17.70 14.33 -31.07
C LYS A 428 -18.83 14.75 -30.13
N LEU A 429 -19.01 14.09 -29.00
CA LEU A 429 -19.99 14.51 -27.99
C LEU A 429 -19.68 15.92 -27.47
N ARG A 430 -18.41 16.19 -27.20
CA ARG A 430 -17.98 17.49 -26.71
C ARG A 430 -18.21 18.60 -27.75
N SER A 431 -17.96 18.35 -29.03
CA SER A 431 -18.24 19.34 -30.07
C SER A 431 -19.75 19.58 -30.24
N GLN A 432 -20.57 18.54 -30.08
CA GLN A 432 -22.03 18.65 -30.17
C GLN A 432 -22.66 19.36 -28.97
N LEU A 433 -22.17 19.10 -27.75
CA LEU A 433 -22.74 19.61 -26.50
C LEU A 433 -22.13 20.95 -26.06
N GLY A 434 -20.96 21.32 -26.58
CA GLY A 434 -20.33 22.62 -26.32
C GLY A 434 -20.12 22.88 -24.82
N SER A 435 -20.69 23.98 -24.32
CA SER A 435 -20.58 24.36 -22.90
C SER A 435 -21.29 23.40 -21.96
N ALA A 436 -22.24 22.58 -22.43
CA ALA A 436 -22.92 21.59 -21.61
C ALA A 436 -22.04 20.38 -21.25
N LEU A 437 -20.91 20.17 -21.94
CA LEU A 437 -19.90 19.17 -21.59
C LEU A 437 -18.53 19.85 -21.43
N PRO A 438 -18.16 20.27 -20.21
CA PRO A 438 -16.91 20.97 -19.96
C PRO A 438 -15.68 20.06 -20.13
N ARG A 439 -14.49 20.64 -20.00
CA ARG A 439 -13.24 19.86 -19.92
C ARG A 439 -13.24 19.09 -18.61
N LEU A 440 -13.30 17.76 -18.70
CA LEU A 440 -13.26 16.85 -17.57
C LEU A 440 -11.94 16.09 -17.52
N GLN A 441 -11.41 15.93 -16.31
CA GLN A 441 -10.30 15.01 -16.02
C GLN A 441 -10.76 13.55 -16.10
N PRO A 442 -9.85 12.57 -16.26
CA PRO A 442 -10.23 11.15 -16.40
C PRO A 442 -11.17 10.63 -15.30
N GLY A 443 -10.92 10.96 -14.02
CA GLY A 443 -11.82 10.56 -12.93
C GLY A 443 -13.21 11.20 -12.99
N GLU A 444 -13.31 12.44 -13.49
CA GLU A 444 -14.60 13.11 -13.70
C GLU A 444 -15.35 12.55 -14.91
N GLN A 445 -14.63 12.07 -15.94
CA GLN A 445 -15.24 11.36 -17.06
C GLN A 445 -15.89 10.06 -16.57
N ALA A 446 -15.22 9.30 -15.70
CA ALA A 446 -15.78 8.09 -15.10
C ALA A 446 -17.02 8.39 -14.25
N GLU A 447 -16.98 9.41 -13.39
CA GLU A 447 -18.15 9.85 -12.63
C GLU A 447 -19.30 10.27 -13.55
N LEU A 448 -19.01 11.03 -14.63
CA LEU A 448 -20.04 11.40 -15.59
C LEU A 448 -20.68 10.17 -16.23
N LEU A 449 -19.89 9.20 -16.70
CA LEU A 449 -20.41 7.97 -17.33
C LEU A 449 -21.20 7.12 -16.32
N TYR A 450 -20.76 7.05 -15.06
CA TYR A 450 -21.53 6.43 -13.98
C TYR A 450 -22.89 7.12 -13.83
N GLN A 451 -22.95 8.46 -13.80
CA GLN A 451 -24.22 9.19 -13.72
C GLN A 451 -25.07 9.08 -14.99
N VAL A 452 -24.45 8.87 -16.16
CA VAL A 452 -25.17 8.57 -17.40
C VAL A 452 -25.89 7.24 -17.27
N ASP A 453 -25.28 6.22 -16.65
CA ASP A 453 -25.76 4.84 -16.69
C ASP A 453 -26.34 4.28 -15.38
N ARG A 454 -26.28 5.02 -14.27
CA ARG A 454 -26.85 4.63 -12.96
C ARG A 454 -28.32 4.20 -13.00
N ASP A 455 -29.09 4.76 -13.93
CA ASP A 455 -30.52 4.50 -14.09
C ASP A 455 -30.81 3.59 -15.31
N THR A 456 -29.78 2.96 -15.89
CA THR A 456 -29.95 1.97 -16.96
C THR A 456 -30.42 0.64 -16.33
N PRO A 457 -31.53 0.04 -16.81
CA PRO A 457 -32.05 -1.22 -16.28
C PRO A 457 -31.01 -2.34 -16.30
N ARG A 458 -31.09 -3.27 -15.34
CA ARG A 458 -30.06 -4.32 -15.19
C ARG A 458 -30.00 -5.30 -16.36
N ASP A 459 -31.11 -5.46 -17.06
CA ASP A 459 -31.30 -6.29 -18.24
C ASP A 459 -31.00 -5.55 -19.56
N GLU A 460 -30.62 -4.27 -19.50
CA GLU A 460 -30.25 -3.46 -20.65
C GLU A 460 -28.73 -3.19 -20.69
N PRO A 461 -28.12 -3.17 -21.89
CA PRO A 461 -26.74 -2.72 -22.06
C PRO A 461 -26.57 -1.24 -21.62
N LEU A 462 -25.37 -0.91 -21.12
CA LEU A 462 -25.03 0.46 -20.73
C LEU A 462 -25.09 1.39 -21.93
N LEU A 463 -25.73 2.56 -21.79
CA LEU A 463 -25.86 3.50 -22.89
C LEU A 463 -24.48 4.06 -23.32
N SER A 464 -23.53 4.17 -22.40
CA SER A 464 -22.15 4.58 -22.71
C SER A 464 -21.37 3.58 -23.56
N THR A 465 -21.87 2.37 -23.79
CA THR A 465 -21.23 1.38 -24.67
C THR A 465 -21.07 1.88 -26.12
N VAL A 466 -22.01 2.71 -26.63
CA VAL A 466 -21.91 3.31 -27.98
C VAL A 466 -20.78 4.34 -28.12
N LEU A 467 -20.15 4.74 -27.01
CA LEU A 467 -18.89 5.47 -26.99
C LEU A 467 -17.70 4.53 -26.87
N ALA A 468 -17.76 3.62 -25.90
CA ALA A 468 -16.67 2.72 -25.54
C ALA A 468 -16.21 1.85 -26.72
N VAL A 469 -17.14 1.40 -27.56
CA VAL A 469 -16.85 0.56 -28.73
C VAL A 469 -15.98 1.29 -29.78
N SER A 470 -16.10 2.61 -29.91
CA SER A 470 -15.49 3.40 -30.98
C SER A 470 -14.43 4.41 -30.53
N ASP A 471 -14.24 4.61 -29.22
CA ASP A 471 -13.28 5.56 -28.66
C ASP A 471 -12.36 4.90 -27.62
N PRO A 472 -11.16 4.44 -28.01
CA PRO A 472 -10.21 3.84 -27.08
C PRO A 472 -9.82 4.76 -25.92
N GLY A 473 -9.88 6.08 -26.12
CA GLY A 473 -9.52 7.07 -25.10
C GLY A 473 -10.51 7.11 -23.93
N ILE A 474 -11.77 6.69 -24.14
CA ILE A 474 -12.80 6.67 -23.10
C ILE A 474 -12.86 5.34 -22.33
N LEU A 475 -12.20 4.28 -22.84
CA LEU A 475 -12.25 2.95 -22.24
C LEU A 475 -11.85 2.90 -20.75
N PRO A 476 -10.80 3.60 -20.28
CA PRO A 476 -10.48 3.62 -18.85
C PRO A 476 -11.61 4.20 -17.99
N ALA A 477 -12.20 5.31 -18.43
CA ALA A 477 -13.33 5.94 -17.75
C ALA A 477 -14.59 5.05 -17.77
N PHE A 478 -14.83 4.36 -18.89
CA PHE A 478 -15.92 3.40 -19.02
C PHE A 478 -15.74 2.19 -18.09
N ARG A 479 -14.54 1.59 -18.03
CA ARG A 479 -14.23 0.48 -17.11
C ARG A 479 -14.47 0.88 -15.65
N GLN A 480 -14.04 2.07 -15.25
CA GLN A 480 -14.26 2.59 -13.90
C GLN A 480 -15.75 2.83 -13.60
N ALA A 481 -16.50 3.41 -14.54
CA ALA A 481 -17.93 3.61 -14.40
C ALA A 481 -18.70 2.28 -14.28
N ALA A 482 -18.42 1.33 -15.17
CA ALA A 482 -19.06 0.01 -15.17
C ALA A 482 -18.73 -0.80 -13.90
N THR A 483 -17.49 -0.70 -13.41
CA THR A 483 -17.08 -1.21 -12.09
C THR A 483 -17.99 -0.69 -10.98
N ARG A 484 -18.24 0.63 -10.95
CA ARG A 484 -19.12 1.25 -9.93
C ARG A 484 -20.58 0.86 -10.09
N LEU A 485 -21.02 0.51 -11.29
CA LEU A 485 -22.36 -0.05 -11.56
C LEU A 485 -22.49 -1.55 -11.19
N GLY A 486 -21.41 -2.16 -10.70
CA GLY A 486 -21.39 -3.56 -10.31
C GLY A 486 -21.28 -4.51 -11.50
N LEU A 487 -20.64 -4.07 -12.59
CA LEU A 487 -20.35 -4.88 -13.76
C LEU A 487 -18.87 -5.28 -13.76
N ASP A 488 -18.61 -6.52 -14.17
CA ASP A 488 -17.28 -7.04 -14.40
C ASP A 488 -17.00 -7.10 -15.90
N LEU A 489 -15.81 -6.69 -16.33
CA LEU A 489 -15.48 -6.54 -17.75
C LEU A 489 -14.30 -7.46 -18.08
N PRO A 490 -14.28 -8.10 -19.27
CA PRO A 490 -13.13 -8.89 -19.68
C PRO A 490 -11.83 -8.07 -19.58
N ASP A 491 -10.79 -8.68 -19.00
CA ASP A 491 -9.45 -8.08 -18.95
C ASP A 491 -8.79 -8.12 -20.34
N ASP A 492 -9.09 -9.16 -21.13
CA ASP A 492 -8.62 -9.28 -22.51
C ASP A 492 -9.26 -8.21 -23.43
N PRO A 493 -8.47 -7.46 -24.23
CA PRO A 493 -8.99 -6.41 -25.09
C PRO A 493 -9.88 -6.88 -26.23
N ASP A 494 -9.64 -8.08 -26.77
CA ASP A 494 -10.40 -8.63 -27.88
C ASP A 494 -11.75 -9.15 -27.35
N ASP A 495 -11.74 -9.88 -26.22
CA ASP A 495 -12.98 -10.29 -25.54
C ASP A 495 -13.83 -9.08 -25.12
N LEU A 496 -13.19 -8.01 -24.62
CA LEU A 496 -13.91 -6.79 -24.29
C LEU A 496 -14.56 -6.18 -25.54
N ARG A 497 -13.83 -6.11 -26.67
CA ARG A 497 -14.36 -5.55 -27.91
C ARG A 497 -15.59 -6.32 -28.37
N ASP A 498 -15.53 -7.64 -28.39
CA ASP A 498 -16.65 -8.51 -28.79
C ASP A 498 -17.90 -8.26 -27.94
N VAL A 499 -17.72 -8.14 -26.61
CA VAL A 499 -18.82 -7.80 -25.69
C VAL A 499 -19.39 -6.41 -25.97
N LEU A 500 -18.54 -5.40 -26.21
CA LEU A 500 -18.99 -4.04 -26.52
C LEU A 500 -19.73 -3.95 -27.86
N GLU A 501 -19.29 -4.70 -28.87
CA GLU A 501 -19.94 -4.77 -30.19
C GLU A 501 -21.34 -5.42 -30.05
N ALA A 502 -21.45 -6.55 -29.35
CA ALA A 502 -22.72 -7.21 -29.09
C ALA A 502 -23.72 -6.35 -28.26
N ASP A 503 -23.22 -5.65 -27.23
CA ASP A 503 -24.04 -4.72 -26.45
C ASP A 503 -24.46 -3.50 -27.28
N THR A 504 -23.61 -3.03 -28.21
CA THR A 504 -23.95 -1.94 -29.14
C THR A 504 -25.07 -2.35 -30.09
N GLU A 505 -25.02 -3.54 -30.68
CA GLU A 505 -26.10 -4.07 -31.53
C GLU A 505 -27.43 -4.14 -30.76
N THR A 506 -27.39 -4.64 -29.52
CA THR A 506 -28.59 -4.67 -28.68
C THR A 506 -29.10 -3.25 -28.40
N LEU A 507 -28.22 -2.29 -28.07
CA LEU A 507 -28.63 -0.90 -27.86
C LEU A 507 -29.34 -0.35 -29.09
N HIS A 508 -28.79 -0.60 -30.28
CA HIS A 508 -29.40 -0.15 -31.52
C HIS A 508 -30.80 -0.74 -31.70
N ASP A 509 -30.99 -2.03 -31.44
CA ASP A 509 -32.31 -2.67 -31.53
C ASP A 509 -33.30 -2.15 -30.48
N LEU A 510 -32.85 -1.97 -29.25
CA LEU A 510 -33.65 -1.45 -28.15
C LEU A 510 -34.12 -0.01 -28.40
N TRP A 511 -33.22 0.83 -28.91
CA TRP A 511 -33.48 2.25 -29.15
C TRP A 511 -34.09 2.55 -30.52
N ARG A 512 -34.08 1.61 -31.47
CA ARG A 512 -34.79 1.75 -32.75
C ARG A 512 -36.29 2.05 -32.56
N HIS A 513 -36.87 1.56 -31.47
CA HIS A 513 -38.30 1.63 -31.18
C HIS A 513 -38.68 2.52 -29.98
N ARG A 514 -37.70 3.19 -29.35
CA ARG A 514 -37.87 4.12 -28.20
C ARG A 514 -37.55 5.54 -28.60
#